data_AF-A0A5C1XDW4-F1
#
_entry.id   AF-A0A5C1XDW4-F1
#
_cell.length_a   1.000
_cell.length_b   1.000
_cell.length_c   1.000
_cell.angle_alpha   90.00
_cell.angle_beta   90.00
_cell.angle_gamma   90.00
#
_symmetry.space_group_name_H-M   'P 1'
#
loop_
_entity.id
_entity.type
_entity.pdbx_description
1 polymer ?
#
loop_
_entity_poly.entity_id
_entity_poly.type
_entity_poly.pdbx_seq_one_letter_code
_entity_poly.pdbx_strand_id
1 'polypeptide(L)'
;IVRDGDELLLIDTAWGAKNTAALLAEIEKQIGLPVTRAVSTHFHDDRVGGVDVLRAAGVATYASPSTRRLAEAEGNEIPTHSLEGLSSSGDAVRFGPVELFYPGAAHS
;
A
#
# COMPACT_ATOMS: atom_id res chain seq x y z
N ILE A 1 8.54 -5.03 -0.64
CA ILE A 1 7.98 -6.33 -1.08
C ILE A 1 8.33 -7.37 -0.01
N VAL A 2 7.34 -8.08 0.51
CA VAL A 2 7.50 -9.08 1.58
C VAL A 2 6.81 -10.36 1.15
N ARG A 3 7.46 -11.53 1.32
CA ARG A 3 6.84 -12.82 1.02
C ARG A 3 5.75 -13.16 2.02
N ASP A 4 4.60 -13.58 1.51
CA ASP A 4 3.41 -13.95 2.26
C ASP A 4 2.89 -15.32 1.77
N GLY A 5 3.47 -16.40 2.30
CA GLY A 5 3.23 -17.74 1.76
C GLY A 5 3.75 -17.86 0.32
N ASP A 6 2.84 -18.20 -0.60
CA ASP A 6 3.02 -18.26 -2.05
C ASP A 6 2.64 -16.96 -2.78
N GLU A 7 2.34 -15.90 -2.03
CA GLU A 7 2.01 -14.58 -2.53
C GLU A 7 3.01 -13.52 -2.02
N LEU A 8 2.80 -12.27 -2.46
CA LEU A 8 3.59 -11.11 -2.03
C LEU A 8 2.69 -10.01 -1.46
N LEU A 9 3.16 -9.43 -0.36
CA LEU A 9 2.68 -8.16 0.19
C LEU A 9 3.59 -7.03 -0.28
N LEU A 10 2.99 -6.02 -0.91
CA LEU A 10 3.66 -4.78 -1.28
C LEU A 10 3.46 -3.69 -0.21
N ILE A 11 4.50 -2.91 0.06
CA ILE A 11 4.44 -1.72 0.93
C ILE A 11 4.83 -0.54 0.06
N ASP A 12 3.92 0.43 -0.04
CA ASP A 12 3.91 1.57 -0.95
C ASP A 12 3.94 1.22 -2.45
N THR A 13 3.43 2.13 -3.28
CA THR A 13 3.58 2.08 -4.74
C THR A 13 5.00 2.49 -5.15
N ALA A 14 5.29 2.48 -6.45
CA ALA A 14 6.57 2.95 -6.98
C ALA A 14 6.52 4.42 -7.43
N TRP A 15 5.70 5.25 -6.81
CA TRP A 15 5.49 6.65 -7.17
C TRP A 15 5.02 6.85 -8.62
N GLY A 16 3.71 6.67 -8.82
CA GLY A 16 3.02 6.90 -10.08
C GLY A 16 2.78 5.64 -10.90
N ALA A 17 1.84 5.74 -11.84
CA ALA A 17 1.33 4.61 -12.63
C ALA A 17 2.42 3.89 -13.44
N LYS A 18 3.28 4.64 -14.17
CA LYS A 18 4.32 4.03 -15.02
C LYS A 18 5.33 3.23 -14.21
N ASN A 19 5.78 3.79 -13.10
CA ASN A 19 6.76 3.13 -12.24
C ASN A 19 6.14 1.93 -11.52
N THR A 20 4.87 2.03 -11.13
CA THR A 20 4.17 0.91 -10.47
C THR A 20 3.92 -0.25 -11.43
N ALA A 21 3.62 0.02 -12.71
CA ALA A 21 3.58 -1.00 -13.74
C ALA A 21 4.96 -1.66 -13.95
N ALA A 22 6.03 -0.86 -14.00
CA ALA A 22 7.40 -1.37 -14.10
C ALA A 22 7.79 -2.21 -12.87
N LEU A 23 7.38 -1.80 -11.67
CA LEU A 23 7.58 -2.55 -10.43
C LEU A 23 6.93 -3.94 -10.50
N LEU A 24 5.66 -4.02 -10.92
CA LEU A 24 4.97 -5.31 -11.07
C LEU A 24 5.68 -6.22 -12.10
N ALA A 25 6.14 -5.65 -13.22
CA ALA A 25 6.89 -6.40 -14.22
C ALA A 25 8.23 -6.94 -13.67
N GLU A 26 8.95 -6.15 -12.87
CA GLU A 26 10.20 -6.60 -12.24
C GLU A 26 9.96 -7.62 -11.12
N ILE A 27 8.87 -7.51 -10.37
CA ILE A 27 8.47 -8.52 -9.37
C ILE A 27 8.23 -9.87 -10.05
N GLU A 28 7.45 -9.88 -11.14
CA GLU A 28 7.20 -11.11 -11.89
C GLU A 28 8.50 -11.72 -12.43
N LYS A 29 9.34 -10.89 -13.05
CA LYS A 29 10.59 -11.33 -13.66
C LYS A 29 11.61 -11.88 -12.67
N GLN A 30 11.71 -11.29 -11.47
CA GLN A 30 12.78 -11.60 -10.52
C GLN A 30 12.34 -12.50 -9.36
N ILE A 31 11.08 -12.42 -8.94
CA ILE A 31 10.53 -13.16 -7.79
C ILE A 31 9.56 -14.24 -8.26
N GLY A 32 8.72 -13.94 -9.27
CA GLY A 32 7.80 -14.91 -9.87
C GLY A 32 6.66 -15.35 -8.95
N LEU A 33 6.30 -14.52 -7.96
CA LEU A 33 5.13 -14.71 -7.10
C LEU A 33 4.16 -13.53 -7.27
N PRO A 34 2.83 -13.75 -7.24
CA PRO A 34 1.86 -12.70 -7.44
C PRO A 34 1.81 -11.72 -6.25
N VAL A 35 1.72 -10.42 -6.54
CA VAL A 35 1.33 -9.43 -5.53
C VAL A 35 -0.18 -9.48 -5.38
N THR A 36 -0.68 -9.78 -4.19
CA THR A 36 -2.12 -9.89 -3.94
C THR A 36 -2.64 -8.77 -3.05
N ARG A 37 -1.77 -8.20 -2.21
CA ARG A 37 -2.11 -7.10 -1.29
C ARG A 37 -1.04 -6.01 -1.32
N ALA A 38 -1.47 -4.77 -1.16
CA ALA A 38 -0.59 -3.62 -0.99
C ALA A 38 -1.06 -2.71 0.13
N VAL A 39 -0.13 -2.14 0.89
CA VAL A 39 -0.39 -1.13 1.94
C VAL A 39 0.32 0.17 1.59
N SER A 40 -0.41 1.28 1.47
CA SER A 40 0.18 2.62 1.39
C SER A 40 0.31 3.23 2.78
N THR A 41 1.52 3.71 3.10
CA THR A 41 1.90 4.10 4.47
C THR A 41 1.47 5.52 4.86
N HIS A 42 1.36 6.44 3.90
CA HIS A 42 0.74 7.75 4.03
C HIS A 42 0.16 8.20 2.69
N PHE A 43 -0.36 9.43 2.59
CA PHE A 43 -1.26 9.84 1.50
C PHE A 43 -0.58 10.53 0.31
N HIS A 44 0.71 10.85 0.41
CA HIS A 44 1.46 11.45 -0.69
C HIS A 44 1.56 10.52 -1.91
N ASP A 45 1.72 11.13 -3.07
CA ASP A 45 1.74 10.46 -4.38
C ASP A 45 2.86 9.41 -4.51
N ASP A 46 3.97 9.57 -3.80
CA ASP A 46 5.04 8.58 -3.74
C ASP A 46 4.66 7.29 -3.00
N ARG A 47 3.51 7.28 -2.30
CA ARG A 47 2.96 6.13 -1.58
C ARG A 47 1.70 5.55 -2.21
N VAL A 48 0.88 6.42 -2.81
CA VAL A 48 -0.43 6.05 -3.37
C VAL A 48 -0.50 6.16 -4.89
N GLY A 49 0.36 6.95 -5.55
CA GLY A 49 0.36 7.09 -7.00
C GLY A 49 0.68 5.75 -7.66
N GLY A 50 -0.24 5.21 -8.47
CA GLY A 50 -0.18 3.86 -9.03
C GLY A 50 -1.04 2.82 -8.32
N VAL A 51 -1.80 3.17 -7.28
CA VAL A 51 -2.83 2.31 -6.67
C VAL A 51 -3.85 1.79 -7.69
N ASP A 52 -4.21 2.58 -8.69
CA ASP A 52 -5.12 2.18 -9.76
C ASP A 52 -4.50 1.11 -10.67
N VAL A 53 -3.19 1.18 -10.90
CA VAL A 53 -2.43 0.14 -11.61
C VAL A 53 -2.44 -1.16 -10.81
N LEU A 54 -2.20 -1.09 -9.50
CA LEU A 54 -2.30 -2.25 -8.61
C LEU A 54 -3.71 -2.85 -8.65
N ARG A 55 -4.75 -2.02 -8.54
CA ARG A 55 -6.16 -2.47 -8.58
C ARG A 55 -6.49 -3.16 -9.91
N ALA A 56 -6.05 -2.59 -11.03
CA ALA A 56 -6.24 -3.18 -12.36
C ALA A 56 -5.50 -4.52 -12.52
N ALA A 57 -4.40 -4.72 -11.80
CA ALA A 57 -3.67 -5.99 -11.74
C ALA A 57 -4.27 -7.01 -10.75
N GLY A 58 -5.39 -6.71 -10.10
CA GLY A 58 -6.06 -7.59 -9.14
C GLY A 58 -5.53 -7.51 -7.71
N VAL A 59 -4.68 -6.53 -7.39
CA VAL A 59 -4.14 -6.31 -6.04
C VAL A 59 -5.17 -5.60 -5.16
N ALA A 60 -5.44 -6.15 -3.97
CA ALA A 60 -6.23 -5.47 -2.95
C ALA A 60 -5.38 -4.40 -2.25
N THR A 61 -5.76 -3.13 -2.41
CA THR A 61 -5.01 -1.97 -1.87
C THR A 61 -5.61 -1.48 -0.56
N TYR A 62 -4.75 -1.26 0.43
CA TYR A 62 -5.11 -0.93 1.81
C TYR A 62 -4.41 0.35 2.28
N ALA A 63 -5.10 1.14 3.09
CA ALA A 63 -4.48 2.17 3.91
C ALA A 63 -5.36 2.49 5.13
N SER A 64 -4.84 3.27 6.08
CA SER A 64 -5.66 3.74 7.22
C SER A 64 -6.84 4.61 6.73
N PRO A 65 -7.95 4.71 7.48
CA PRO A 65 -9.04 5.64 7.18
C PRO A 65 -8.56 7.09 6.99
N SER A 66 -7.58 7.52 7.78
CA SER A 66 -6.98 8.86 7.69
C SER A 66 -6.21 9.05 6.38
N THR A 67 -5.38 8.08 6.00
CA THR A 67 -4.63 8.10 4.72
C THR A 67 -5.58 8.19 3.53
N ARG A 68 -6.66 7.40 3.52
CA ARG A 68 -7.65 7.40 2.42
C ARG A 68 -8.32 8.77 2.28
N ARG A 69 -8.72 9.38 3.42
CA ARG A 69 -9.35 10.72 3.43
C ARG A 69 -8.40 11.82 2.98
N LEU A 70 -7.14 11.77 3.41
CA LEU A 70 -6.14 12.77 3.02
C LEU A 70 -5.76 12.64 1.55
N ALA A 71 -5.66 11.40 1.01
CA ALA A 71 -5.41 11.18 -0.41
C ALA A 71 -6.55 11.75 -1.27
N GLU A 72 -7.80 11.51 -0.87
CA GLU A 72 -8.98 12.11 -1.52
C GLU A 72 -8.94 13.64 -1.50
N ALA A 73 -8.59 14.24 -0.37
CA ALA A 73 -8.50 15.70 -0.22
C ALA A 73 -7.37 16.32 -1.07
N GLU A 74 -6.26 15.61 -1.25
CA GLU A 74 -5.12 16.03 -2.08
C GLU A 74 -5.34 15.77 -3.57
N GLY A 75 -6.38 15.01 -3.95
CA GLY A 75 -6.62 14.59 -5.33
C GLY A 75 -5.71 13.45 -5.80
N ASN A 76 -5.11 12.71 -4.86
CA ASN A 76 -4.30 11.53 -5.14
C ASN A 76 -5.17 10.27 -5.28
N GLU A 77 -4.58 9.20 -5.80
CA GLU A 77 -5.24 7.89 -5.90
C GLU A 77 -5.55 7.31 -4.50
N ILE A 78 -6.72 6.67 -4.36
CA ILE A 78 -7.24 6.24 -3.06
C ILE A 78 -7.18 4.70 -2.94
N PRO A 79 -6.45 4.15 -1.95
CA PRO A 79 -6.52 2.73 -1.62
C PRO A 79 -7.95 2.25 -1.32
N THR A 80 -8.31 1.08 -1.85
CA THR A 80 -9.69 0.59 -1.86
C THR A 80 -10.21 0.27 -0.45
N HIS A 81 -9.39 -0.40 0.37
CA HIS A 81 -9.77 -0.95 1.66
C HIS A 81 -9.20 -0.14 2.83
N SER A 82 -9.94 -0.11 3.94
CA SER A 82 -9.49 0.53 5.19
C SER A 82 -8.81 -0.47 6.11
N LEU A 83 -7.74 -0.04 6.77
CA LEU A 83 -7.11 -0.74 7.89
C LEU A 83 -7.66 -0.22 9.20
N GLU A 84 -8.42 -1.06 9.90
CA GLU A 84 -8.91 -0.76 11.24
C GLU A 84 -7.83 -0.97 12.30
N GLY A 85 -7.98 -0.33 13.46
CA GLY A 85 -7.06 -0.50 14.60
C GLY A 85 -5.72 0.24 14.46
N LEU A 86 -5.65 1.31 13.65
CA LEU A 86 -4.48 2.18 13.48
C LEU A 86 -4.86 3.66 13.63
N SER A 87 -5.68 4.00 14.62
CA SER A 87 -6.24 5.35 14.78
C SER A 87 -5.60 6.15 15.92
N SER A 88 -4.90 5.50 16.84
CA SER A 88 -4.23 6.09 18.00
C SER A 88 -2.73 5.84 17.96
N SER A 89 -1.94 6.82 18.40
CA SER A 89 -0.48 6.66 18.44
C SER A 89 -0.11 5.49 19.38
N GLY A 90 0.74 4.59 18.90
CA GLY A 90 1.07 3.35 19.59
C GLY A 90 0.25 2.14 19.14
N ASP A 91 -0.78 2.34 18.31
CA ASP A 91 -1.55 1.23 17.75
C ASP A 91 -0.69 0.36 16.83
N ALA A 92 -0.83 -0.96 16.98
CA ALA A 92 -0.18 -1.96 16.15
C ALA A 92 -1.20 -3.01 15.72
N VAL A 93 -1.18 -3.39 14.44
CA VAL A 93 -2.00 -4.49 13.91
C VAL A 93 -1.15 -5.42 13.06
N ARG A 94 -1.40 -6.72 13.21
CA ARG A 94 -0.78 -7.72 12.35
C ARG A 94 -1.49 -7.73 10.99
N PHE A 95 -0.73 -7.67 9.90
CA PHE A 95 -1.22 -7.79 8.54
C PHE A 95 -0.39 -8.80 7.76
N GLY A 96 -0.82 -10.08 7.78
CA GLY A 96 -0.06 -11.17 7.17
C GLY A 96 1.34 -11.32 7.80
N PRO A 97 2.43 -11.17 7.02
CA PRO A 97 3.80 -11.37 7.49
C PRO A 97 4.41 -10.13 8.18
N VAL A 98 3.68 -9.00 8.26
CA VAL A 98 4.17 -7.76 8.88
C VAL A 98 3.29 -7.31 10.04
N GLU A 99 3.85 -6.43 10.87
CA GLU A 99 3.12 -5.59 11.81
C GLU A 99 3.08 -4.16 11.27
N LEU A 100 1.89 -3.58 11.19
CA LEU A 100 1.68 -2.18 10.86
C LEU A 100 1.56 -1.41 12.16
N PHE A 101 2.29 -0.30 12.28
CA PHE A 101 2.36 0.50 13.50
C PHE A 101 2.11 1.96 13.19
N TYR A 102 1.22 2.61 13.94
CA TYR A 102 1.02 4.05 13.85
C TYR A 102 1.80 4.75 14.99
N PRO A 103 2.96 5.37 14.70
CA PRO A 103 3.81 5.98 15.74
C PRO A 103 3.28 7.34 16.24
N GLY A 104 2.20 7.86 15.63
CA GLY A 104 1.78 9.25 15.77
C GLY A 104 2.19 10.12 14.58
N ALA A 105 1.80 11.39 14.61
CA ALA A 105 2.07 12.34 13.54
C ALA A 105 3.57 12.62 13.36
N ALA A 106 4.03 12.70 12.11
CA ALA A 106 5.42 13.02 11.76
C ALA A 106 5.54 13.69 10.36
N HIS A 107 5.86 12.93 9.31
CA HIS A 107 6.21 13.44 7.98
C HIS A 107 5.01 13.78 7.06
N SER A 108 3.92 13.02 7.23
CA SER A 108 2.78 12.79 6.33
C SER A 108 2.46 13.77 5.23
#